data_AF-A0A918J4P6-F1
#
_entry.id   AF-A0A918J4P6-F1
#
_cell.length_a   1.000
_cell.length_b   1.000
_cell.length_c   1.000
_cell.angle_alpha   90.00
_cell.angle_beta   90.00
_cell.angle_gamma   90.00
#
_symmetry.space_group_name_H-M   'P 1'
#
loop_
_entity.id
_entity.type
_entity.pdbx_description
1 polymer ?
#
loop_
_entity_poly.entity_id
_entity_poly.type
_entity_poly.pdbx_seq_one_letter_code
_entity_poly.pdbx_strand_id
1 'polypeptide(L)'
;MRSLAVTRVIARTALYPTSGGAPNGAGAVRGTIGRMTNAGASGARDRDEEGRARNARPRDGLGRPLPHGTEGVARQPEGVVRAPLETVAEAQALLAAGKPFHAHEVFEDAWKSGPPEERPLWRGLAQLAVGLTHAARGNAVGGARLLRRGAGAVEEWAALRGEDRPYGMDLTGLARWARELAGRVEQGSGPVDAGAEAPRLGWRTAG
;
A
#
# COMPACT_ATOMS: atom_id res chain seq x y z
N MET A 1 1.28 39.49 18.89
CA MET A 1 0.11 38.77 19.44
C MET A 1 0.17 37.32 18.99
N ARG A 2 0.35 36.43 19.98
CA ARG A 2 0.08 34.98 20.06
C ARG A 2 0.53 34.04 18.92
N SER A 3 1.71 33.47 19.17
CA SER A 3 2.15 32.13 18.78
C SER A 3 1.17 31.06 19.27
N LEU A 4 0.88 30.04 18.44
CA LEU A 4 0.26 28.79 18.87
C LEU A 4 1.04 27.61 18.30
N ALA A 5 1.64 26.87 19.23
CA ALA A 5 2.40 25.65 19.02
C ALA A 5 1.48 24.51 18.55
N VAL A 6 1.91 23.79 17.51
CA VAL A 6 1.28 22.55 17.06
C VAL A 6 1.86 21.40 17.90
N THR A 7 1.07 20.94 18.87
CA THR A 7 1.40 19.79 19.71
C THR A 7 1.34 18.50 18.90
N ARG A 8 2.49 17.84 18.75
CA ARG A 8 2.64 16.48 18.22
C ARG A 8 1.97 15.48 19.17
N VAL A 9 0.99 14.72 18.69
CA VAL A 9 0.51 13.50 19.37
C VAL A 9 0.99 12.30 18.57
N ILE A 10 1.94 11.59 19.16
CA ILE A 10 2.40 10.28 18.70
C ILE A 10 1.44 9.25 19.28
N ALA A 11 0.70 8.53 18.43
CA ALA A 11 -0.07 7.37 18.86
C ALA A 11 0.28 6.16 17.98
N ARG A 12 1.22 5.36 18.49
CA ARG A 12 1.38 3.94 18.14
C ARG A 12 0.23 3.17 18.76
N THR A 13 -0.53 2.40 17.99
CA THR A 13 -1.18 1.18 18.51
C THR A 13 -1.42 0.20 17.36
N ALA A 14 -0.74 -0.94 17.44
CA ALA A 14 -1.05 -2.14 16.67
C ALA A 14 -2.09 -2.95 17.45
N LEU A 15 -3.24 -3.29 16.87
CA LEU A 15 -4.13 -4.32 17.39
C LEU A 15 -4.97 -4.93 16.26
N TYR A 16 -4.73 -6.22 15.98
CA TYR A 16 -5.78 -7.19 15.70
C TYR A 16 -5.34 -8.54 16.30
N PRO A 17 -6.05 -9.09 17.30
CA PRO A 17 -5.82 -10.44 17.79
C PRO A 17 -6.58 -11.45 16.93
N THR A 18 -5.93 -12.58 16.60
CA THR A 18 -6.61 -13.79 16.12
C THR A 18 -6.73 -14.78 17.27
N SER A 19 -7.95 -15.17 17.57
CA SER A 19 -8.34 -16.22 18.51
C SER A 19 -8.39 -17.61 17.84
N GLY A 20 -8.22 -18.66 18.66
CA GLY A 20 -8.31 -20.08 18.31
C GLY A 20 -7.00 -20.78 18.69
N GLY A 21 -6.89 -21.69 19.66
CA GLY A 21 -7.80 -22.73 20.11
C GLY A 21 -6.99 -24.04 20.09
N ALA A 22 -6.54 -24.52 21.25
CA ALA A 22 -5.85 -25.80 21.43
C ALA A 22 -6.89 -26.96 21.45
N PRO A 23 -6.57 -28.29 21.44
CA PRO A 23 -5.52 -28.91 22.27
C PRO A 23 -4.80 -30.21 21.78
N ASN A 24 -3.72 -30.52 22.53
CA ASN A 24 -3.14 -31.84 22.91
C ASN A 24 -2.49 -32.79 21.89
N GLY A 25 -1.29 -33.29 22.24
CA GLY A 25 -0.71 -34.53 21.68
C GLY A 25 0.78 -34.71 21.96
N ALA A 26 1.13 -35.74 22.71
CA ALA A 26 2.45 -36.07 23.25
C ALA A 26 3.51 -36.50 22.21
N GLY A 27 4.79 -36.45 22.59
CA GLY A 27 5.86 -37.15 21.85
C GLY A 27 7.26 -36.58 22.02
N ALA A 28 7.86 -36.77 23.20
CA ALA A 28 9.29 -36.52 23.41
C ALA A 28 10.12 -37.59 22.67
N VAL A 29 10.97 -37.19 21.72
CA VAL A 29 12.12 -37.99 21.30
C VAL A 29 13.34 -37.08 21.10
N ARG A 30 14.39 -37.46 21.82
CA ARG A 30 15.69 -36.82 21.97
C ARG A 30 16.54 -37.15 20.74
N GLY A 31 16.98 -36.14 19.99
CA GLY A 31 17.83 -36.29 18.80
C GLY A 31 19.01 -35.31 18.83
N THR A 32 20.20 -35.87 18.71
CA THR A 32 21.53 -35.31 18.94
C THR A 32 21.86 -34.03 18.15
N ILE A 33 22.46 -33.08 18.87
CA ILE A 33 23.11 -31.85 18.41
C ILE A 33 24.25 -32.14 17.42
N GLY A 34 23.97 -31.93 16.12
CA GLY A 34 24.97 -31.82 15.07
C GLY A 34 25.47 -30.37 14.95
N ARG A 35 26.72 -30.14 15.36
CA ARG A 35 27.46 -28.90 15.15
C ARG A 35 27.65 -28.67 13.64
N MET A 36 26.89 -27.74 13.05
CA MET A 36 27.17 -27.17 11.73
C MET A 36 27.57 -25.71 11.91
N THR A 37 28.87 -25.45 11.71
CA THR A 37 29.45 -24.12 11.56
C THR A 37 28.92 -23.50 10.27
N ASN A 38 28.02 -22.52 10.37
CA ASN A 38 27.59 -21.73 9.23
C ASN A 38 28.42 -20.44 9.17
N ALA A 39 29.61 -20.54 8.56
CA ALA A 39 30.34 -19.40 8.06
C ALA A 39 29.79 -19.07 6.67
N GLY A 40 29.10 -17.94 6.53
CA GLY A 40 28.65 -17.47 5.23
C GLY A 40 27.51 -16.45 5.27
N ALA A 41 27.86 -15.19 4.98
CA ALA A 41 26.98 -14.09 4.59
C ALA A 41 26.09 -13.46 5.67
N SER A 42 26.71 -12.92 6.73
CA SER A 42 26.16 -11.74 7.38
C SER A 42 26.29 -10.54 6.43
N GLY A 43 25.30 -10.33 5.57
CA GLY A 43 25.08 -9.04 4.92
C GLY A 43 24.94 -8.01 6.05
N ALA A 44 25.97 -7.22 6.26
CA ALA A 44 25.99 -6.18 7.29
C ALA A 44 24.76 -5.30 7.05
N ARG A 45 23.81 -5.34 7.98
CA ARG A 45 22.64 -4.49 7.94
C ARG A 45 23.17 -3.06 8.02
N ASP A 46 23.02 -2.31 6.94
CA ASP A 46 23.38 -0.89 6.89
C ASP A 46 22.67 -0.19 8.05
N ARG A 47 23.45 0.39 8.95
CA ARG A 47 23.01 0.96 10.22
C ARG A 47 23.57 2.38 10.32
N ASP A 48 22.77 3.32 10.81
CA ASP A 48 23.29 4.64 11.16
C ASP A 48 24.22 4.55 12.38
N GLU A 49 24.85 5.67 12.75
CA GLU A 49 25.73 5.79 13.92
C GLU A 49 25.02 5.42 15.23
N GLU A 50 23.69 5.39 15.22
CA GLU A 50 22.81 5.03 16.35
C GLU A 50 22.31 3.57 16.26
N GLY A 51 22.80 2.79 15.29
CA GLY A 51 22.48 1.36 15.15
C GLY A 51 21.12 1.07 14.51
N ARG A 52 20.39 2.09 14.02
CA ARG A 52 19.10 1.91 13.33
C ARG A 52 19.36 1.49 11.90
N ALA A 53 18.57 0.54 11.39
CA ALA A 53 18.70 0.10 10.00
C ALA A 53 18.50 1.30 9.05
N ARG A 54 19.57 1.73 8.38
CA ARG A 54 19.46 2.66 7.26
C ARG A 54 18.90 1.87 6.10
N ASN A 55 17.63 2.08 5.81
CA ASN A 55 17.01 1.57 4.60
C ASN A 55 17.49 2.43 3.41
N ALA A 56 18.80 2.43 3.14
CA ALA A 56 19.43 3.18 2.05
C ALA A 56 19.52 2.36 0.76
N ARG A 57 19.08 1.10 0.79
CA ARG A 57 19.07 0.25 -0.41
C ARG A 57 18.07 0.82 -1.44
N PRO A 58 18.51 1.09 -2.68
CA PRO A 58 17.63 1.60 -3.74
C PRO A 58 16.46 0.65 -3.99
N ARG A 59 15.32 1.19 -4.45
CA ARG A 59 14.08 0.44 -4.68
C ARG A 59 13.49 0.78 -6.04
N ASP A 60 12.77 -0.15 -6.65
CA ASP A 60 12.00 0.12 -7.86
C ASP A 60 10.68 0.86 -7.57
N GLY A 61 9.90 1.18 -8.61
CA GLY A 61 8.57 1.82 -8.48
C GLY A 61 7.53 0.96 -7.76
N LEU A 62 7.80 -0.33 -7.60
CA LEU A 62 7.02 -1.24 -6.77
C LEU A 62 7.61 -1.38 -5.38
N GLY A 63 8.62 -0.62 -4.96
CA GLY A 63 9.23 -0.69 -3.63
C GLY A 63 10.09 -1.94 -3.37
N ARG A 64 10.38 -2.78 -4.36
CA ARG A 64 11.27 -3.94 -4.22
C ARG A 64 12.73 -3.48 -4.13
N PRO A 65 13.56 -4.05 -3.23
CA PRO A 65 14.96 -3.68 -3.14
C PRO A 65 15.75 -4.02 -4.42
N LEU A 66 16.57 -3.07 -4.90
CA LEU A 66 17.46 -3.20 -6.04
C LEU A 66 18.91 -3.51 -5.61
N PRO A 67 19.76 -4.05 -6.48
CA PRO A 67 21.20 -4.18 -6.19
C PRO A 67 21.83 -2.83 -5.79
N HIS A 68 22.88 -2.88 -4.95
CA HIS A 68 23.63 -1.66 -4.61
C HIS A 68 24.26 -1.06 -5.88
N GLY A 69 24.32 0.27 -5.96
CA GLY A 69 24.81 0.99 -7.14
C GLY A 69 23.81 1.12 -8.29
N THR A 70 22.62 0.51 -8.18
CA THR A 70 21.51 0.77 -9.11
C THR A 70 20.78 2.04 -8.70
N GLU A 71 20.41 2.88 -9.67
CA GLU A 71 19.52 4.00 -9.41
C GLU A 71 18.12 3.50 -9.04
N GLY A 72 17.65 3.85 -7.85
CA GLY A 72 16.30 3.55 -7.40
C GLY A 72 15.35 4.71 -7.62
N VAL A 73 14.05 4.44 -7.55
CA VAL A 73 13.04 5.48 -7.44
C VAL A 73 13.17 6.14 -6.07
N ALA A 74 13.31 7.47 -6.06
CA ALA A 74 13.32 8.24 -4.82
C ALA A 74 12.06 7.93 -3.99
N ARG A 75 12.24 7.80 -2.67
CA ARG A 75 11.10 7.70 -1.76
C ARG A 75 10.31 9.00 -1.80
N GLN A 76 8.99 8.88 -1.75
CA GLN A 76 8.14 10.05 -1.56
C GLN A 76 8.40 10.62 -0.16
N PRO A 77 8.33 11.95 0.01
CA PRO A 77 8.33 12.54 1.34
C PRO A 77 7.10 12.05 2.11
N GLU A 78 7.33 11.51 3.30
CA GLU A 78 6.27 10.99 4.19
C GLU A 78 5.56 12.15 4.93
N GLY A 79 4.25 12.02 5.16
CA GLY A 79 3.48 12.95 6.00
C GLY A 79 3.22 14.30 5.33
N VAL A 80 3.22 14.36 4.00
CA VAL A 80 2.94 15.59 3.27
C VAL A 80 1.42 15.78 3.20
N VAL A 81 0.96 16.84 3.84
CA VAL A 81 -0.45 17.27 3.78
C VAL A 81 -0.70 17.93 2.43
N ARG A 82 -1.66 17.39 1.68
CA ARG A 82 -2.09 17.90 0.35
C ARG A 82 -3.59 18.19 0.37
N ALA A 83 -4.04 19.15 -0.43
CA ALA A 83 -5.47 19.31 -0.67
C ALA A 83 -6.02 18.09 -1.45
N PRO A 84 -7.31 17.74 -1.31
CA PRO A 84 -7.89 16.56 -1.97
C PRO A 84 -7.65 16.48 -3.49
N LEU A 85 -7.81 17.59 -4.22
CA LEU A 85 -7.56 17.63 -5.67
C LEU A 85 -6.09 17.39 -6.02
N GLU A 86 -5.16 17.90 -5.20
CA GLU A 86 -3.72 17.68 -5.36
C GLU A 86 -3.34 16.22 -5.06
N THR A 87 -3.93 15.63 -4.02
CA THR A 87 -3.79 14.20 -3.70
C THR A 87 -4.20 13.33 -4.88
N VAL A 88 -5.36 13.62 -5.51
CA VAL A 88 -5.85 12.86 -6.67
C VAL A 88 -4.94 13.05 -7.88
N ALA A 89 -4.51 14.27 -8.18
CA ALA A 89 -3.62 14.55 -9.30
C ALA A 89 -2.26 13.86 -9.15
N GLU A 90 -1.65 13.93 -7.97
CA GLU A 90 -0.37 13.29 -7.68
C GLU A 90 -0.49 11.76 -7.76
N ALA A 91 -1.53 11.17 -7.15
CA ALA A 91 -1.76 9.73 -7.22
C ALA A 91 -2.00 9.27 -8.66
N GLN A 92 -2.74 10.04 -9.48
CA GLN A 92 -2.95 9.75 -10.89
C GLN A 92 -1.65 9.73 -11.68
N ALA A 93 -0.76 10.71 -11.46
CA ALA A 93 0.53 10.78 -12.12
C ALA A 93 1.42 9.58 -11.76
N LEU A 94 1.43 9.19 -10.48
CA LEU A 94 2.18 8.03 -9.99
C LEU A 94 1.64 6.71 -10.56
N LEU A 95 0.32 6.53 -10.60
CA LEU A 95 -0.31 5.37 -11.21
C LEU A 95 0.03 5.28 -12.71
N ALA A 96 -0.08 6.39 -13.44
CA ALA A 96 0.28 6.44 -14.85
C ALA A 96 1.76 6.13 -15.11
N ALA A 97 2.64 6.42 -14.15
CA ALA A 97 4.06 6.08 -14.19
C ALA A 97 4.38 4.65 -13.71
N GLY A 98 3.36 3.80 -13.45
CA GLY A 98 3.56 2.44 -12.95
C GLY A 98 4.10 2.37 -11.52
N LYS A 99 3.82 3.40 -10.70
CA LYS A 99 4.26 3.52 -9.30
C LYS A 99 3.09 3.41 -8.30
N PRO A 100 2.36 2.29 -8.28
CA PRO A 100 1.19 2.12 -7.40
C PRO A 100 1.54 2.11 -5.91
N PHE A 101 2.78 1.75 -5.53
CA PHE A 101 3.19 1.80 -4.13
C PHE A 101 3.32 3.24 -3.63
N HIS A 102 3.90 4.13 -4.44
CA HIS A 102 3.96 5.55 -4.13
C HIS A 102 2.58 6.20 -4.13
N ALA A 103 1.69 5.80 -5.05
CA ALA A 103 0.30 6.27 -5.03
C ALA A 103 -0.44 5.84 -3.75
N HIS A 104 -0.16 4.64 -3.24
CA HIS A 104 -0.66 4.19 -1.94
C HIS A 104 -0.20 5.11 -0.80
N GLU A 105 1.07 5.51 -0.77
CA GLU A 105 1.60 6.43 0.25
C GLU A 105 0.88 7.79 0.21
N VAL A 106 0.61 8.33 -0.98
CA VAL A 106 -0.15 9.59 -1.16
C VAL A 106 -1.57 9.49 -0.59
N PHE A 107 -2.28 8.40 -0.86
CA PHE A 107 -3.62 8.18 -0.29
C PHE A 107 -3.57 7.89 1.22
N GLU A 108 -2.52 7.24 1.70
CA GLU A 108 -2.34 6.98 3.14
C GLU A 108 -2.10 8.28 3.91
N ASP A 109 -1.29 9.20 3.38
CA ASP A 109 -1.12 10.53 3.94
C ASP A 109 -2.46 11.26 4.04
N ALA A 110 -3.25 11.28 2.95
CA ALA A 110 -4.59 11.89 2.95
C ALA A 110 -5.54 11.23 3.96
N TRP A 111 -5.48 9.91 4.14
CA TRP A 111 -6.24 9.21 5.17
C TRP A 111 -5.83 9.65 6.59
N LYS A 112 -4.53 9.82 6.85
CA LYS A 112 -4.01 10.18 8.18
C LYS A 112 -4.26 11.64 8.52
N SER A 113 -4.13 12.55 7.56
CA SER A 113 -4.23 14.00 7.79
C SER A 113 -5.61 14.59 7.47
N GLY A 114 -6.42 13.91 6.67
CA GLY A 114 -7.71 14.40 6.19
C GLY A 114 -8.83 14.36 7.23
N PRO A 115 -9.98 14.96 6.89
CA PRO A 115 -11.13 15.02 7.79
C PRO A 115 -11.70 13.61 8.06
N PRO A 116 -12.22 13.35 9.28
CA PRO A 116 -12.66 12.01 9.69
C PRO A 116 -13.65 11.32 8.73
N GLU A 117 -14.57 12.09 8.16
CA GLU A 117 -15.61 11.64 7.23
C GLU A 117 -15.07 11.14 5.87
N GLU A 118 -13.85 11.54 5.50
CA GLU A 118 -13.22 11.10 4.25
C GLU A 118 -12.22 9.97 4.45
N ARG A 119 -11.88 9.65 5.70
CA ARG A 119 -10.95 8.55 6.01
C ARG A 119 -11.32 7.23 5.31
N PRO A 120 -12.60 6.81 5.23
CA PRO A 120 -12.95 5.58 4.53
C PRO A 120 -12.65 5.64 3.03
N LEU A 121 -12.88 6.79 2.38
CA LEU A 121 -12.54 7.01 0.97
C LEU A 121 -11.04 6.87 0.73
N TRP A 122 -10.24 7.66 1.43
CA TRP A 122 -8.78 7.66 1.27
C TRP A 122 -8.17 6.31 1.59
N ARG A 123 -8.66 5.62 2.63
CA ARG A 123 -8.25 4.25 2.95
C ARG A 123 -8.63 3.24 1.87
N GLY A 124 -9.81 3.38 1.26
CA GLY A 124 -10.24 2.54 0.13
C GLY A 124 -9.33 2.70 -1.08
N LEU A 125 -9.02 3.93 -1.46
CA LEU A 125 -8.10 4.26 -2.56
C LEU A 125 -6.67 3.75 -2.28
N ALA A 126 -6.18 3.90 -1.04
CA ALA A 126 -4.91 3.34 -0.62
C ALA A 126 -4.88 1.80 -0.75
N GLN A 127 -5.99 1.11 -0.49
CA GLN A 127 -6.12 -0.33 -0.67
C GLN A 127 -6.12 -0.75 -2.14
N LEU A 128 -6.76 0.02 -3.02
CA LEU A 128 -6.72 -0.21 -4.46
C LEU A 128 -5.28 -0.14 -5.00
N ALA A 129 -4.56 0.93 -4.67
CA ALA A 129 -3.18 1.14 -5.11
C ALA A 129 -2.22 0.05 -4.58
N VAL A 130 -2.31 -0.31 -3.30
CA VAL A 130 -1.46 -1.40 -2.76
C VAL A 130 -1.91 -2.78 -3.26
N GLY A 131 -3.20 -2.98 -3.57
CA GLY A 131 -3.68 -4.18 -4.25
C GLY A 131 -3.05 -4.38 -5.62
N LEU A 132 -2.99 -3.32 -6.43
CA LEU A 132 -2.27 -3.32 -7.71
C LEU A 132 -0.77 -3.58 -7.51
N THR A 133 -0.15 -2.98 -6.48
CA THR A 133 1.25 -3.25 -6.13
C THR A 133 1.50 -4.74 -5.84
N HIS A 134 0.62 -5.38 -5.08
CA HIS A 134 0.74 -6.80 -4.76
C HIS A 134 0.56 -7.68 -5.99
N ALA A 135 -0.43 -7.38 -6.85
CA ALA A 135 -0.63 -8.07 -8.10
C ALA A 135 0.60 -7.97 -9.02
N ALA A 136 1.19 -6.77 -9.16
CA ALA A 136 2.39 -6.54 -9.96
C ALA A 136 3.68 -7.15 -9.37
N ARG A 137 3.66 -7.51 -8.08
CA ARG A 137 4.73 -8.28 -7.43
C ARG A 137 4.49 -9.80 -7.49
N GLY A 138 3.42 -10.27 -8.15
CA GLY A 138 3.08 -11.68 -8.28
C GLY A 138 2.34 -12.27 -7.06
N ASN A 139 1.92 -11.45 -6.11
CA ASN A 139 1.07 -11.89 -5.00
C ASN A 139 -0.40 -11.81 -5.43
N ALA A 140 -0.84 -12.80 -6.18
CA ALA A 140 -2.18 -12.84 -6.76
C ALA A 140 -3.29 -12.79 -5.69
N VAL A 141 -3.23 -13.70 -4.71
CA VAL A 141 -4.23 -13.81 -3.64
C VAL A 141 -4.32 -12.51 -2.81
N GLY A 142 -3.16 -11.98 -2.40
CA GLY A 142 -3.11 -10.74 -1.62
C GLY A 142 -3.59 -9.53 -2.43
N GLY A 143 -3.17 -9.43 -3.69
CA GLY A 143 -3.56 -8.35 -4.60
C GLY A 143 -5.06 -8.34 -4.85
N ALA A 144 -5.65 -9.47 -5.26
CA ALA A 144 -7.07 -9.59 -5.51
C ALA A 144 -7.94 -9.30 -4.28
N ARG A 145 -7.51 -9.77 -3.10
CA ARG A 145 -8.20 -9.47 -1.83
C ARG A 145 -8.22 -7.97 -1.52
N LEU A 146 -7.09 -7.28 -1.69
CA LEU A 146 -6.97 -5.84 -1.42
C LEU A 146 -7.77 -5.02 -2.42
N LEU A 147 -7.73 -5.37 -3.70
CA LEU A 147 -8.53 -4.73 -4.76
C LEU A 147 -10.03 -4.80 -4.45
N ARG A 148 -10.55 -5.98 -4.11
CA ARG A 148 -11.97 -6.14 -3.76
C ARG A 148 -12.37 -5.39 -2.50
N ARG A 149 -11.49 -5.38 -1.48
CA ARG A 149 -11.74 -4.64 -0.25
C ARG A 149 -11.77 -3.14 -0.49
N GLY A 150 -10.83 -2.61 -1.28
CA GLY A 150 -10.81 -1.21 -1.68
C GLY A 150 -12.04 -0.83 -2.49
N ALA A 151 -12.48 -1.69 -3.42
CA ALA A 151 -13.71 -1.49 -4.21
C ALA A 151 -14.94 -1.34 -3.30
N GLY A 152 -15.13 -2.28 -2.35
CA GLY A 152 -16.24 -2.18 -1.40
C GLY A 152 -16.18 -0.93 -0.52
N ALA A 153 -14.99 -0.51 -0.09
CA ALA A 153 -14.82 0.69 0.74
C ALA A 153 -15.18 1.99 -0.01
N VAL A 154 -14.82 2.12 -1.29
CA VAL A 154 -15.18 3.31 -2.08
C VAL A 154 -16.67 3.34 -2.44
N GLU A 155 -17.27 2.17 -2.73
CA GLU A 155 -18.72 2.03 -2.97
C GLU A 155 -19.53 2.39 -1.70
N GLU A 156 -19.13 1.85 -0.54
CA GLU A 156 -19.78 2.14 0.75
C GLU A 156 -19.71 3.63 1.08
N TRP A 157 -18.55 4.26 0.89
CA TRP A 157 -18.40 5.70 1.11
C TRP A 157 -19.31 6.51 0.17
N ALA A 158 -19.33 6.18 -1.13
CA ALA A 158 -20.17 6.89 -2.10
C ALA A 158 -21.66 6.78 -1.76
N ALA A 159 -22.12 5.57 -1.38
CA ALA A 159 -23.50 5.34 -0.96
C ALA A 159 -23.87 6.13 0.31
N LEU A 160 -22.98 6.18 1.31
CA LEU A 160 -23.20 6.91 2.55
C LEU A 160 -23.22 8.43 2.36
N ARG A 161 -22.43 8.96 1.43
CA ARG A 161 -22.32 10.40 1.17
C ARG A 161 -23.28 10.90 0.11
N GLY A 162 -23.87 10.00 -0.69
CA GLY A 162 -24.70 10.37 -1.84
C GLY A 162 -23.90 11.08 -2.94
N GLU A 163 -22.59 10.79 -3.04
CA GLU A 163 -21.67 11.44 -3.96
C GLU A 163 -20.78 10.39 -4.63
N ASP A 164 -20.92 10.24 -5.95
CA ASP A 164 -20.21 9.23 -6.74
C ASP A 164 -18.94 9.76 -7.42
N ARG A 165 -18.75 11.09 -7.45
CA ARG A 165 -17.65 11.77 -8.13
C ARG A 165 -16.89 12.79 -7.25
N PRO A 166 -16.51 12.43 -6.01
CA PRO A 166 -15.74 13.33 -5.16
C PRO A 166 -14.41 13.68 -5.83
N TYR A 167 -14.08 14.97 -5.81
CA TYR A 167 -12.81 15.48 -6.34
C TYR A 167 -12.56 15.12 -7.81
N GLY A 168 -13.64 14.90 -8.58
CA GLY A 168 -13.58 14.53 -10.00
C GLY A 168 -13.23 13.07 -10.26
N MET A 169 -13.13 12.22 -9.23
CA MET A 169 -12.90 10.79 -9.37
C MET A 169 -14.15 10.07 -9.90
N ASP A 170 -14.01 8.94 -10.59
CA ASP A 170 -15.12 8.04 -10.94
C ASP A 170 -15.09 6.80 -10.03
N LEU A 171 -15.73 6.89 -8.86
CA LEU A 171 -15.66 5.80 -7.86
C LEU A 171 -16.30 4.51 -8.36
N THR A 172 -17.35 4.61 -9.17
CA THR A 172 -18.01 3.44 -9.77
C THR A 172 -17.10 2.78 -10.80
N GLY A 173 -16.44 3.57 -11.64
CA GLY A 173 -15.41 3.10 -12.58
C GLY A 173 -14.26 2.41 -11.86
N LEU A 174 -13.76 3.00 -10.77
CA LEU A 174 -12.67 2.44 -9.98
C LEU A 174 -13.06 1.12 -9.29
N ALA A 175 -14.27 1.03 -8.73
CA ALA A 175 -14.73 -0.20 -8.11
C ALA A 175 -14.90 -1.34 -9.13
N ARG A 176 -15.45 -1.03 -10.32
CA ARG A 176 -15.53 -1.98 -11.44
C ARG A 176 -14.15 -2.47 -11.87
N TRP A 177 -13.25 -1.54 -12.16
CA TRP A 177 -11.87 -1.85 -12.55
C TRP A 177 -11.19 -2.78 -11.52
N ALA A 178 -11.32 -2.46 -10.23
CA ALA A 178 -10.68 -3.23 -9.18
C ALA A 178 -11.20 -4.68 -9.11
N ARG A 179 -12.51 -4.88 -9.29
CA ARG A 179 -13.14 -6.20 -9.29
C ARG A 179 -12.74 -7.02 -10.51
N GLU A 180 -12.69 -6.40 -11.69
CA GLU A 180 -12.25 -7.03 -12.94
C GLU A 180 -10.78 -7.44 -12.87
N LEU A 181 -9.90 -6.54 -12.41
CA LEU A 181 -8.48 -6.84 -12.23
C LEU A 181 -8.28 -7.96 -11.20
N ALA A 182 -9.00 -7.94 -10.08
CA ALA A 182 -8.94 -9.01 -9.10
C ALA A 182 -9.29 -10.39 -9.70
N GLY A 183 -10.32 -10.44 -10.57
CA GLY A 183 -10.67 -11.66 -11.30
C GLY A 183 -9.56 -12.13 -12.25
N ARG A 184 -8.99 -11.21 -13.04
CA ARG A 184 -7.87 -11.53 -13.95
C ARG A 184 -6.63 -12.01 -13.20
N VAL A 185 -6.28 -11.36 -12.10
CA VAL A 185 -5.11 -11.69 -11.27
C VAL A 185 -5.20 -13.09 -10.68
N GLU A 186 -6.40 -13.52 -10.25
CA GLU A 186 -6.59 -14.87 -9.71
C GLU A 186 -6.56 -15.97 -10.78
N GLN A 187 -6.98 -15.65 -12.00
CA GLN A 187 -6.97 -16.58 -13.13
C GLN A 187 -5.62 -16.62 -13.85
N GLY A 188 -4.84 -15.55 -13.75
CA GLY A 188 -3.56 -15.38 -14.43
C GLY A 188 -2.43 -16.20 -13.81
N SER A 189 -1.40 -16.47 -14.62
CA SER A 189 -0.25 -17.29 -14.24
C SER A 189 0.94 -16.48 -13.67
N GLY A 190 0.82 -15.16 -13.56
CA GLY A 190 1.96 -14.32 -13.21
C GLY A 190 1.61 -12.87 -12.84
N PRO A 191 2.64 -12.07 -12.51
CA PRO A 191 2.48 -10.67 -12.16
C PRO A 191 1.88 -9.85 -13.30
N VAL A 192 1.05 -8.88 -12.95
CA VAL A 192 0.51 -7.91 -13.92
C VAL A 192 1.47 -6.75 -14.15
N ASP A 193 1.38 -6.10 -15.32
CA ASP A 193 2.06 -4.83 -15.54
C ASP A 193 1.30 -3.71 -14.83
N ALA A 194 1.96 -3.06 -13.86
CA ALA A 194 1.33 -2.03 -13.05
C ALA A 194 0.93 -0.77 -13.83
N GLY A 195 1.68 -0.41 -14.87
CA GLY A 195 1.39 0.77 -15.69
C GLY A 195 0.25 0.51 -16.68
N ALA A 196 0.22 -0.67 -17.29
CA ALA A 196 -0.84 -1.08 -18.20
C ALA A 196 -2.19 -1.29 -17.48
N GLU A 197 -2.16 -1.80 -16.25
CA GLU A 197 -3.36 -2.00 -15.43
C GLU A 197 -3.75 -0.77 -14.60
N ALA A 198 -2.96 0.31 -14.62
CA ALA A 198 -3.23 1.51 -13.83
C ALA A 198 -4.58 2.14 -14.22
N PRO A 199 -5.46 2.43 -13.24
CA PRO A 199 -6.73 3.06 -13.56
C PRO A 199 -6.55 4.56 -13.86
N ARG A 200 -7.51 5.11 -14.59
CA ARG A 200 -7.79 6.55 -14.55
C ARG A 200 -8.69 6.81 -13.35
N LEU A 201 -8.25 7.69 -12.45
CA LEU A 201 -8.99 8.06 -11.25
C LEU A 201 -10.23 8.88 -11.60
N GLY A 202 -10.11 9.81 -12.55
CA GLY A 202 -11.22 10.63 -13.04
C GLY A 202 -11.78 10.16 -14.38
N TRP A 203 -13.01 10.58 -14.65
CA TRP A 203 -13.64 10.41 -15.95
C TRP A 203 -13.18 11.51 -16.92
N ARG A 204 -12.96 11.18 -18.20
CA ARG A 204 -13.01 12.19 -19.25
C ARG A 204 -14.48 12.39 -19.61
N THR A 205 -14.95 13.63 -19.66
CA THR A 205 -16.02 13.96 -20.61
C THR A 205 -15.52 13.50 -21.98
N ALA A 206 -16.17 12.49 -22.56
CA ALA A 206 -16.11 12.34 -24.01
C ALA A 206 -16.62 13.67 -24.57
N GLY A 207 -15.72 14.44 -25.18
CA GLY A 207 -16.07 15.61 -25.97
C GLY A 207 -16.70 15.21 -27.28
#